data_AF-A0A2V2VR43-F1
#
_entry.id   AF-A0A2V2VR43-F1
#
_cell.length_a   1.000
_cell.length_b   1.000
_cell.length_c   1.000
_cell.angle_alpha   90.00
_cell.angle_beta   90.00
_cell.angle_gamma   90.00
#
_symmetry.space_group_name_H-M   'P 1'
#
loop_
_entity.id
_entity.type
_entity.pdbx_description
1 polymer ?
#
loop_
_entity_poly.entity_id
_entity_poly.type
_entity_poly.pdbx_seq_one_letter_code
_entity_poly.pdbx_strand_id
1 'polypeptide(L)'
;MARATGEKGGRGIFRGRRGATRPYENVDGGGICCGDCSGDVADASAARGYATRERDALRFPNVWRDTLRALPEGMAAALHDYLGTTGRTACFDGILRGCGHLADHGPRETLKFYVVTCRGATPQEGICADPASSMAALQSFGLDVVTPQPAVELGTDEYAVLRDGMARRLNCEGAVFYGCNEAGVVVRMWKRRSHAYAMERAAQEAIVTHRLCGVALRSRLAGKLAGLPEEVRRCLGDWEAERLDYLVRFAAWLHLTRRQTARTDLGGLQDLRRRWITLRNQFTQDLRRPCARAVPSDALRAVR
;
A
#
# COMPACT_ATOMS: atom_id res chain seq x y z
N MET A 1 -15.61 -59.33 -17.90
CA MET A 1 -14.20 -58.91 -18.21
C MET A 1 -14.06 -57.44 -17.79
N ALA A 2 -13.44 -57.10 -16.66
CA ALA A 2 -12.01 -56.73 -16.49
C ALA A 2 -11.56 -55.62 -17.47
N ARG A 3 -10.88 -54.50 -17.15
CA ARG A 3 -10.12 -53.94 -15.99
C ARG A 3 -9.87 -52.43 -16.32
N ALA A 4 -9.85 -51.49 -15.34
CA ALA A 4 -8.68 -50.70 -14.84
C ALA A 4 -7.78 -50.02 -15.91
N THR A 5 -7.25 -48.79 -15.85
CA THR A 5 -6.82 -47.83 -14.79
C THR A 5 -6.11 -46.62 -15.47
N GLY A 6 -5.99 -45.45 -14.81
CA GLY A 6 -4.73 -44.66 -14.89
C GLY A 6 -4.80 -43.13 -15.07
N GLU A 7 -4.51 -42.40 -13.98
CA GLU A 7 -4.10 -40.99 -13.94
C GLU A 7 -2.70 -40.71 -14.54
N LYS A 8 -2.45 -39.43 -14.90
CA LYS A 8 -1.22 -38.59 -14.80
C LYS A 8 -1.34 -37.48 -15.87
N GLY A 9 -1.09 -36.18 -15.63
CA GLY A 9 -0.15 -35.52 -14.73
C GLY A 9 0.80 -34.64 -15.57
N GLY A 10 0.54 -33.33 -15.64
CA GLY A 10 1.44 -32.19 -15.91
C GLY A 10 2.37 -32.15 -17.14
N ARG A 11 2.44 -30.97 -17.80
CA ARG A 11 3.71 -30.26 -18.12
C ARG A 11 3.47 -28.93 -18.86
N GLY A 12 3.91 -27.83 -18.26
CA GLY A 12 4.22 -26.56 -18.93
C GLY A 12 5.63 -26.13 -18.49
N ILE A 13 6.54 -26.00 -19.45
CA ILE A 13 7.99 -25.81 -19.27
C ILE A 13 8.33 -24.32 -19.35
N PHE A 14 9.13 -23.78 -18.44
CA PHE A 14 9.97 -22.59 -18.72
C PHE A 14 11.40 -22.81 -18.23
N ARG A 15 12.35 -22.62 -19.16
CA ARG A 15 13.80 -22.78 -18.98
C ARG A 15 14.40 -21.54 -18.32
N GLY A 16 15.03 -21.69 -17.15
CA GLY A 16 15.95 -20.70 -16.57
C GLY A 16 17.41 -21.14 -16.76
N ARG A 17 18.23 -20.25 -17.34
CA ARG A 17 19.69 -20.42 -17.50
C ARG A 17 20.39 -20.28 -16.14
N ARG A 18 21.37 -21.14 -15.88
CA ARG A 18 22.27 -21.15 -14.72
C ARG A 18 23.22 -19.94 -14.71
N GLY A 19 23.52 -19.44 -13.51
CA GLY A 19 24.65 -18.56 -13.24
C GLY A 19 24.90 -18.35 -11.73
N ALA A 20 25.90 -19.06 -11.21
CA ALA A 20 26.70 -18.79 -10.01
C ALA A 20 26.06 -18.83 -8.59
N THR A 21 26.34 -19.94 -7.91
CA THR A 21 26.44 -20.15 -6.46
C THR A 21 27.39 -19.17 -5.76
N ARG A 22 26.98 -18.56 -4.63
CA ARG A 22 27.78 -18.41 -3.40
C ARG A 22 26.86 -18.32 -2.15
N PRO A 23 27.29 -18.87 -0.99
CA PRO A 23 26.49 -18.96 0.24
C PRO A 23 26.61 -17.66 1.05
N TYR A 24 25.56 -17.28 1.79
CA TYR A 24 25.69 -16.28 2.85
C TYR A 24 25.27 -16.87 4.19
N GLU A 25 26.19 -16.65 5.13
CA GLU A 25 26.30 -17.17 6.47
C GLU A 25 25.17 -16.72 7.39
N ASN A 26 24.92 -17.58 8.37
CA ASN A 26 24.03 -17.38 9.51
C ASN A 26 24.32 -16.07 10.23
N VAL A 27 23.28 -15.25 10.38
CA VAL A 27 23.21 -14.24 11.44
C VAL A 27 22.04 -14.61 12.34
N ASP A 28 22.37 -15.02 13.55
CA ASP A 28 21.44 -15.30 14.63
C ASP A 28 20.83 -14.00 15.14
N GLY A 29 19.53 -13.85 14.90
CA GLY A 29 18.71 -12.76 15.40
C GLY A 29 17.31 -12.85 14.81
N GLY A 30 16.30 -13.15 15.63
CA GLY A 30 14.90 -12.93 15.24
C GLY A 30 14.70 -11.46 14.92
N GLY A 31 14.32 -11.16 13.69
CA GLY A 31 14.23 -9.79 13.18
C GLY A 31 12.79 -9.32 13.02
N ILE A 32 12.59 -8.01 13.09
CA ILE A 32 11.38 -7.32 12.66
C ILE A 32 11.63 -6.82 11.23
N CYS A 33 10.77 -7.16 10.27
CA CYS A 33 10.94 -6.75 8.88
C CYS A 33 10.00 -5.59 8.53
N CYS A 34 10.58 -4.50 8.02
CA CYS A 34 9.85 -3.35 7.48
C CYS A 34 9.79 -3.46 5.95
N GLY A 35 8.60 -3.60 5.37
CA GLY A 35 8.32 -3.35 3.95
C GLY A 35 8.27 -4.55 3.00
N ASP A 36 7.25 -4.54 2.14
CA ASP A 36 7.08 -5.23 0.86
C ASP A 36 7.93 -6.50 0.59
N CYS A 37 7.47 -7.65 1.09
CA CYS A 37 7.95 -8.98 0.69
C CYS A 37 7.44 -9.38 -0.72
N SER A 38 7.66 -8.56 -1.73
CA SER A 38 7.37 -8.90 -3.12
C SER A 38 8.44 -8.38 -4.07
N GLY A 39 9.62 -8.97 -4.00
CA GLY A 39 10.47 -9.18 -5.16
C GLY A 39 10.60 -10.69 -5.35
N ASP A 40 10.44 -11.18 -6.57
CA ASP A 40 11.01 -12.46 -6.95
C ASP A 40 12.43 -12.54 -6.38
N VAL A 41 12.83 -13.71 -5.88
CA VAL A 41 14.12 -13.98 -5.24
C VAL A 41 15.26 -13.72 -6.24
N ALA A 42 15.60 -12.44 -6.44
CA ALA A 42 16.71 -11.90 -7.22
C ALA A 42 16.60 -10.37 -7.29
N ASP A 43 16.57 -9.66 -6.15
CA ASP A 43 17.39 -8.45 -6.00
C ASP A 43 17.35 -7.91 -4.57
N ALA A 44 18.45 -8.08 -3.84
CA ALA A 44 18.74 -7.33 -2.62
C ALA A 44 18.97 -5.82 -2.89
N SER A 45 18.76 -5.36 -4.14
CA SER A 45 18.75 -3.95 -4.54
C SER A 45 17.40 -3.26 -4.29
N ALA A 46 16.27 -4.01 -4.26
CA ALA A 46 14.93 -3.43 -4.09
C ALA A 46 14.66 -2.96 -2.65
N ALA A 47 15.34 -3.54 -1.65
CA ALA A 47 15.33 -3.05 -0.27
C ALA A 47 16.03 -1.68 -0.11
N ARG A 48 16.75 -1.19 -1.14
CA ARG A 48 17.29 0.18 -1.18
C ARG A 48 16.31 1.20 -1.77
N GLY A 49 15.12 0.77 -2.22
CA GLY A 49 14.10 1.62 -2.84
C GLY A 49 13.35 2.52 -1.85
N TYR A 50 13.28 2.13 -0.58
CA TYR A 50 12.98 3.06 0.51
C TYR A 50 14.31 3.59 1.01
N ALA A 51 14.85 4.57 0.30
CA ALA A 51 15.88 5.43 0.87
C ALA A 51 15.32 6.00 2.17
N THR A 52 15.70 5.37 3.28
CA THR A 52 15.74 5.91 4.64
C THR A 52 16.58 7.17 4.57
N ARG A 53 15.97 8.26 4.09
CA ARG A 53 16.52 9.61 4.26
C ARG A 53 16.60 9.83 5.76
N GLU A 54 17.71 10.35 6.26
CA GLU A 54 18.06 10.49 7.70
C GLU A 54 16.90 10.88 8.63
N ARG A 55 15.92 11.66 8.15
CA ARG A 55 14.72 12.05 8.91
C ARG A 55 13.74 10.91 9.19
N ASP A 56 13.53 9.99 8.26
CA ASP A 56 12.61 8.86 8.45
C ASP A 56 13.29 7.76 9.27
N ALA A 57 14.62 7.64 9.17
CA ALA A 57 15.44 6.73 9.96
C ALA A 57 15.37 6.99 11.46
N LEU A 58 15.13 8.24 11.89
CA LEU A 58 14.92 8.59 13.31
C LEU A 58 13.47 8.48 13.77
N ARG A 59 12.49 8.54 12.85
CA ARG A 59 11.06 8.44 13.20
C ARG A 59 10.65 7.02 13.49
N PHE A 60 11.12 6.09 12.67
CA PHE A 60 10.73 4.70 12.79
C PHE A 60 11.06 4.10 14.18
N PRO A 61 12.28 4.26 14.74
CA PRO A 61 12.59 3.78 16.09
C PRO A 61 11.74 4.43 17.19
N ASN A 62 11.32 5.69 17.01
CA ASN A 62 10.46 6.37 17.97
C ASN A 62 9.04 5.78 17.93
N VAL A 63 8.45 5.62 16.74
CA VAL A 63 7.11 5.01 16.60
C VAL A 63 7.10 3.57 17.10
N TRP A 64 8.16 2.80 16.84
CA TRP A 64 8.32 1.46 17.40
C TRP A 64 8.39 1.49 18.93
N ARG A 65 9.22 2.36 19.51
CA ARG A 65 9.34 2.52 20.97
C ARG A 65 8.00 2.91 21.60
N ASP A 66 7.29 3.85 21.00
CA ASP A 66 5.99 4.32 21.49
C ASP A 66 4.94 3.21 21.37
N THR A 67 4.98 2.40 20.30
CA THR A 67 4.14 1.20 20.15
C THR A 67 4.38 0.23 21.31
N LEU A 68 5.64 -0.10 21.62
CA LEU A 68 5.97 -1.01 22.72
C LEU A 68 5.56 -0.46 24.10
N ARG A 69 5.68 0.85 24.32
CA ARG A 69 5.27 1.52 25.56
C ARG A 69 3.76 1.59 25.75
N ALA A 70 3.00 1.58 24.65
CA ALA A 70 1.55 1.60 24.68
C ALA A 70 0.94 0.21 24.92
N LEU A 71 1.73 -0.86 24.86
CA LEU A 71 1.24 -2.21 25.15
C LEU A 71 0.86 -2.36 26.62
N PRO A 72 -0.08 -3.27 26.95
CA PRO A 72 -0.37 -3.62 28.33
C PRO A 72 0.87 -4.10 29.08
N GLU A 73 0.86 -3.98 30.41
CA GLU A 73 1.97 -4.37 31.27
C GLU A 73 2.40 -5.83 30.99
N GLY A 74 3.72 -6.04 30.86
CA GLY A 74 4.30 -7.35 30.53
C GLY A 74 4.19 -7.79 29.06
N MET A 75 3.31 -7.18 28.24
CA MET A 75 3.08 -7.66 26.87
C MET A 75 4.25 -7.41 25.92
N ALA A 76 5.07 -6.38 26.15
CA ALA A 76 6.26 -6.15 25.34
C ALA A 76 7.30 -7.28 25.52
N ALA A 77 7.49 -7.76 26.75
CA ALA A 77 8.37 -8.91 27.03
C ALA A 77 7.76 -10.20 26.48
N ALA A 78 6.47 -10.44 26.71
CA ALA A 78 5.76 -11.60 26.18
C ALA A 78 5.79 -11.67 24.65
N LEU A 79 5.67 -10.53 23.96
CA LEU A 79 5.81 -10.44 22.50
C LEU A 79 7.22 -10.80 22.05
N HIS A 80 8.24 -10.29 22.75
CA HIS A 80 9.64 -10.61 22.47
C HIS A 80 9.90 -12.12 22.62
N ASP A 81 9.45 -12.70 23.73
CA ASP A 81 9.59 -14.13 24.02
C ASP A 81 8.83 -14.98 22.99
N TYR A 82 7.60 -14.58 22.63
CA TYR A 82 6.82 -15.26 21.59
C TYR A 82 7.58 -15.29 20.26
N LEU A 83 8.04 -14.14 19.77
CA LEU A 83 8.75 -14.06 18.49
C LEU A 83 10.10 -14.81 18.55
N GLY A 84 10.83 -14.69 19.65
CA GLY A 84 12.13 -15.33 19.85
C GLY A 84 12.05 -16.85 19.93
N THR A 85 11.16 -17.37 20.78
CA THR A 85 11.00 -18.83 21.00
C THR A 85 10.40 -19.55 19.80
N THR A 86 9.48 -18.89 19.08
CA THR A 86 8.88 -19.48 17.89
C THR A 86 9.70 -19.27 16.62
N GLY A 87 10.80 -18.50 16.68
CA GLY A 87 11.59 -18.15 15.51
C GLY A 87 10.77 -17.39 14.46
N ARG A 88 9.85 -16.54 14.90
CA ARG A 88 8.90 -15.83 14.05
C ARG A 88 9.24 -14.35 13.91
N THR A 89 8.84 -13.78 12.78
CA THR A 89 8.98 -12.34 12.48
C THR A 89 7.61 -11.72 12.26
N ALA A 90 7.25 -10.74 13.10
CA ALA A 90 6.07 -9.92 12.88
C ALA A 90 6.33 -8.89 11.75
N CYS A 91 5.40 -8.81 10.81
CA CYS A 91 5.45 -7.89 9.68
C CYS A 91 4.38 -6.79 9.83
N PHE A 92 4.75 -5.56 9.50
CA PHE A 92 3.87 -4.40 9.54
C PHE A 92 4.21 -3.38 8.46
N ASP A 93 3.27 -2.47 8.23
CA ASP A 93 3.49 -1.24 7.48
C ASP A 93 3.62 -0.05 8.43
N GLY A 94 4.65 0.77 8.21
CA GLY A 94 4.84 2.02 8.92
C GLY A 94 3.98 3.12 8.31
N ILE A 95 2.96 3.56 9.03
CA ILE A 95 2.10 4.68 8.64
C ILE A 95 2.72 5.93 9.25
N LEU A 96 3.57 6.60 8.48
CA LEU A 96 4.37 7.73 8.95
C LEU A 96 3.95 9.04 8.25
N ARG A 97 3.89 10.14 8.99
CA ARG A 97 3.57 11.45 8.44
C ARG A 97 4.73 11.94 7.60
N GLY A 98 4.41 12.41 6.39
CA GLY A 98 5.43 12.91 5.48
C GLY A 98 6.11 11.83 4.65
N CYS A 99 5.66 10.57 4.69
CA CYS A 99 6.15 9.52 3.80
C CYS A 99 5.49 9.52 2.41
N GLY A 100 4.56 10.46 2.16
CA GLY A 100 3.98 10.67 0.83
C GLY A 100 2.92 9.65 0.43
N HIS A 101 2.27 9.02 1.41
CA HIS A 101 1.09 8.18 1.18
C HIS A 101 -0.03 8.97 0.49
N LEU A 102 -0.80 8.26 -0.34
CA LEU A 102 -2.01 8.81 -0.98
C LEU A 102 -3.31 8.38 -0.30
N ALA A 103 -3.28 7.24 0.40
CA ALA A 103 -4.35 6.83 1.28
C ALA A 103 -4.22 7.56 2.61
N ASP A 104 -5.30 8.18 3.06
CA ASP A 104 -5.39 8.79 4.38
C ASP A 104 -5.66 7.69 5.42
N HIS A 105 -4.68 7.45 6.28
CA HIS A 105 -4.74 6.49 7.39
C HIS A 105 -5.06 7.17 8.73
N GLY A 106 -5.49 8.44 8.69
CA GLY A 106 -5.79 9.23 9.85
C GLY A 106 -4.57 10.02 10.36
N PRO A 107 -4.75 10.75 11.48
CA PRO A 107 -3.76 11.70 11.94
C PRO A 107 -2.57 11.05 12.67
N ARG A 108 -2.67 9.81 13.14
CA ARG A 108 -1.63 9.22 13.99
C ARG A 108 -0.57 8.52 13.16
N GLU A 109 0.70 8.69 13.54
CA GLU A 109 1.75 7.78 13.08
C GLU A 109 1.59 6.46 13.85
N THR A 110 1.62 5.33 13.15
CA THR A 110 1.41 4.01 13.77
C THR A 110 2.08 2.92 12.95
N LEU A 111 2.22 1.73 13.55
CA LEU A 111 2.63 0.52 12.88
C LEU A 111 1.43 -0.40 12.74
N LYS A 112 1.16 -0.83 11.52
CA LYS A 112 -0.05 -1.59 11.19
C LYS A 112 0.35 -3.01 10.80
N PHE A 113 0.17 -3.94 11.73
CA PHE A 113 0.66 -5.31 11.63
C PHE A 113 -0.27 -6.18 10.78
N TYR A 114 0.27 -7.08 9.98
CA TYR A 114 -0.56 -7.85 9.04
C TYR A 114 -0.26 -9.35 8.94
N VAL A 115 0.94 -9.80 9.29
CA VAL A 115 1.25 -11.24 9.25
C VAL A 115 2.44 -11.56 10.13
N VAL A 116 2.57 -12.84 10.49
CA VAL A 116 3.76 -13.40 11.11
C VAL A 116 4.40 -14.41 10.15
N THR A 117 5.71 -14.27 9.91
CA THR A 117 6.49 -15.17 9.05
C THR A 117 7.35 -16.11 9.87
N CYS A 118 7.61 -17.31 9.37
CA CYS A 118 8.46 -18.32 10.02
C CYS A 118 9.89 -18.21 9.48
N ARG A 119 10.89 -18.24 10.37
CA ARG A 119 12.30 -18.27 9.97
C ARG A 119 12.61 -19.66 9.38
N GLY A 120 13.03 -19.70 8.11
CA GLY A 120 13.51 -20.93 7.48
C GLY A 120 12.43 -21.83 6.86
N ALA A 121 11.29 -21.25 6.45
CA ALA A 121 10.13 -21.95 5.89
C ALA A 121 10.48 -23.21 5.09
N THR A 122 10.15 -24.37 5.66
CA THR A 122 10.09 -25.62 4.90
C THR A 122 8.85 -25.60 4.01
N PRO A 123 8.79 -26.39 2.91
CA PRO A 123 7.61 -26.44 2.03
C PRO A 123 6.29 -26.77 2.76
N GLN A 124 6.38 -27.38 3.95
CA GLN A 124 5.25 -27.75 4.79
C GLN A 124 4.70 -26.58 5.62
N GLU A 125 5.52 -25.56 5.91
CA GLU A 125 5.14 -24.39 6.73
C GLU A 125 4.55 -23.24 5.91
N GLY A 126 4.71 -23.28 4.59
CA GLY A 126 4.20 -22.24 3.70
C GLY A 126 5.01 -20.94 3.76
N ILE A 127 4.50 -19.90 3.10
CA ILE A 127 5.15 -18.59 2.98
C ILE A 127 5.10 -17.82 4.31
N CYS A 128 4.00 -17.97 5.05
CA CYS A 128 3.76 -17.33 6.33
C CYS A 128 2.69 -18.10 7.11
N ALA A 129 2.54 -17.78 8.40
CA ALA A 129 1.40 -18.26 9.15
C ALA A 129 0.09 -17.73 8.53
N ASP A 130 -1.01 -18.46 8.75
CA ASP A 130 -2.35 -18.04 8.37
C ASP A 130 -2.60 -16.58 8.85
N PRO A 131 -3.07 -15.67 7.99
CA PRO A 131 -3.27 -14.28 8.36
C PRO A 131 -4.22 -14.10 9.54
N ALA A 132 -5.33 -14.82 9.60
CA ALA A 132 -6.30 -14.66 10.69
C ALA A 132 -5.67 -15.04 12.04
N SER A 133 -4.95 -16.16 12.08
CA SER A 133 -4.19 -16.62 13.24
C SER A 133 -3.07 -15.64 13.62
N SER A 134 -2.35 -15.10 12.62
CA SER A 134 -1.31 -14.08 12.82
C SER A 134 -1.87 -12.82 13.46
N MET A 135 -2.99 -12.31 12.94
CA MET A 135 -3.64 -11.11 13.43
C MET A 135 -4.18 -11.31 14.85
N ALA A 136 -4.83 -12.45 15.13
CA ALA A 136 -5.31 -12.78 16.46
C ALA A 136 -4.16 -12.84 17.49
N ALA A 137 -3.05 -13.50 17.13
CA ALA A 137 -1.88 -13.58 17.99
C ALA A 137 -1.27 -12.20 18.27
N LEU A 138 -1.03 -11.40 17.24
CA LEU A 138 -0.47 -10.05 17.40
C LEU A 138 -1.41 -9.13 18.19
N GLN A 139 -2.72 -9.22 17.94
CA GLN A 139 -3.73 -8.45 18.66
C GLN A 139 -3.80 -8.84 20.14
N SER A 140 -3.55 -10.10 20.51
CA SER A 140 -3.52 -10.51 21.92
C SER A 140 -2.42 -9.82 22.74
N PHE A 141 -1.36 -9.33 22.09
CA PHE A 141 -0.34 -8.51 22.75
C PHE A 141 -0.71 -7.02 22.82
N GLY A 142 -1.84 -6.62 22.22
CA GLY A 142 -2.29 -5.23 22.15
C GLY A 142 -1.80 -4.46 20.91
N LEU A 143 -1.28 -5.15 19.88
CA LEU A 143 -0.81 -4.49 18.66
C LEU A 143 -1.96 -4.08 17.73
N ASP A 144 -1.76 -2.99 16.99
CA ASP A 144 -2.69 -2.49 15.96
C ASP A 144 -2.56 -3.33 14.68
N VAL A 145 -3.52 -4.23 14.47
CA VAL A 145 -3.51 -5.20 13.36
C VAL A 145 -4.43 -4.79 12.21
N VAL A 146 -4.14 -5.25 11.00
CA VAL A 146 -5.12 -5.21 9.91
C VAL A 146 -6.36 -6.01 10.27
N THR A 147 -7.52 -5.57 9.81
CA THR A 147 -8.75 -6.35 9.93
C THR A 147 -8.77 -7.39 8.80
N PRO A 148 -8.75 -8.70 9.10
CA PRO A 148 -8.89 -9.73 8.07
C PRO A 148 -10.25 -9.60 7.38
N GLN A 149 -10.30 -9.97 6.11
CA GLN A 149 -11.56 -10.38 5.49
C GLN A 149 -11.72 -11.89 5.70
N PRO A 150 -12.96 -12.41 5.74
CA PRO A 150 -13.20 -13.85 5.76
C PRO A 150 -12.51 -14.55 4.60
N ALA A 151 -12.12 -15.82 4.81
CA ALA A 151 -11.60 -16.64 3.73
C ALA A 151 -12.69 -16.90 2.69
N VAL A 152 -12.35 -16.76 1.41
CA VAL A 152 -13.26 -16.98 0.28
C VAL A 152 -12.61 -17.93 -0.71
N GLU A 153 -13.39 -18.87 -1.23
CA GLU A 153 -12.92 -19.82 -2.23
C GLU A 153 -12.67 -19.15 -3.59
N LEU A 154 -11.55 -19.49 -4.22
CA LEU A 154 -11.17 -18.92 -5.51
C LEU A 154 -12.11 -19.39 -6.63
N GLY A 155 -12.45 -18.48 -7.54
CA GLY A 155 -13.32 -18.78 -8.68
C GLY A 155 -14.82 -18.67 -8.38
N THR A 156 -15.20 -18.39 -7.13
CA THR A 156 -16.57 -18.09 -6.75
C THR A 156 -16.99 -16.67 -7.12
N ASP A 157 -18.29 -16.43 -7.20
CA ASP A 157 -18.86 -15.09 -7.38
C ASP A 157 -18.53 -14.17 -6.20
N GLU A 158 -18.49 -14.70 -4.98
CA GLU A 158 -18.08 -13.96 -3.79
C GLU A 158 -16.64 -13.43 -3.93
N TYR A 159 -15.71 -14.26 -4.42
CA TYR A 159 -14.35 -13.84 -4.71
C TYR A 159 -14.31 -12.75 -5.78
N ALA A 160 -15.10 -12.89 -6.86
CA ALA A 160 -15.18 -11.89 -7.92
C ALA A 160 -15.69 -10.54 -7.39
N VAL A 161 -16.73 -10.55 -6.55
CA VAL A 161 -17.28 -9.35 -5.90
C VAL A 161 -16.23 -8.67 -5.02
N LEU A 162 -15.51 -9.44 -4.20
CA LEU A 162 -14.46 -8.89 -3.33
C LEU A 162 -13.31 -8.29 -4.15
N ARG A 163 -12.83 -9.02 -5.17
CA ARG A 163 -11.75 -8.58 -6.08
C ARG A 163 -12.12 -7.29 -6.81
N ASP A 164 -13.36 -7.18 -7.28
CA ASP A 164 -13.81 -6.04 -8.07
C ASP A 164 -14.21 -4.86 -7.19
N GLY A 165 -14.76 -5.11 -6.00
CA GLY A 165 -14.95 -4.11 -4.97
C GLY A 165 -13.64 -3.45 -4.54
N MET A 166 -12.57 -4.24 -4.37
CA MET A 166 -11.24 -3.71 -4.07
C MET A 166 -10.68 -2.84 -5.22
N ALA A 167 -10.94 -3.24 -6.46
CA ALA A 167 -10.46 -2.52 -7.65
C ALA A 167 -11.07 -1.12 -7.77
N ARG A 168 -12.31 -0.93 -7.28
CA ARG A 168 -13.06 0.35 -7.30
C ARG A 168 -12.78 1.26 -6.11
N ARG A 169 -12.30 0.69 -5.00
CA ARG A 169 -12.26 1.37 -3.70
C ARG A 169 -11.42 2.65 -3.73
N LEU A 170 -12.05 3.77 -3.34
CA LEU A 170 -11.36 5.05 -3.10
C LEU A 170 -10.56 5.02 -1.81
N ASN A 171 -9.57 5.91 -1.69
CA ASN A 171 -8.73 6.05 -0.49
C ASN A 171 -8.10 4.72 0.01
N CYS A 172 -7.75 3.83 -0.92
CA CYS A 172 -7.21 2.52 -0.61
C CYS A 172 -6.21 2.14 -1.70
N GLU A 173 -4.99 1.72 -1.32
CA GLU A 173 -4.01 1.25 -2.29
C GLU A 173 -4.42 -0.08 -2.95
N GLY A 174 -5.11 -0.92 -2.18
CA GLY A 174 -5.57 -2.24 -2.59
C GLY A 174 -5.56 -3.20 -1.41
N ALA A 175 -5.45 -4.49 -1.75
CA ALA A 175 -5.29 -5.56 -0.76
C ALA A 175 -4.26 -6.59 -1.20
N VAL A 176 -3.67 -7.25 -0.21
CA VAL A 176 -2.86 -8.46 -0.36
C VAL A 176 -3.77 -9.66 -0.12
N PHE A 177 -3.70 -10.62 -1.01
CA PHE A 177 -4.44 -11.88 -0.96
C PHE A 177 -3.47 -13.00 -0.59
N TYR A 178 -3.91 -13.86 0.31
CA TYR A 178 -3.18 -15.03 0.77
C TYR A 178 -3.96 -16.27 0.29
N GLY A 179 -3.33 -17.08 -0.54
CA GLY A 179 -3.90 -18.32 -1.07
C GLY A 179 -3.39 -19.51 -0.27
N CYS A 180 -4.32 -20.23 0.34
CA CYS A 180 -4.05 -21.43 1.10
C CYS A 180 -4.27 -22.69 0.26
N ASN A 181 -3.53 -23.76 0.56
CA ASN A 181 -3.83 -25.10 0.06
C ASN A 181 -4.92 -25.77 0.92
N GLU A 182 -5.26 -27.02 0.60
CA GLU A 182 -6.27 -27.82 1.33
C GLU A 182 -5.93 -28.03 2.82
N ALA A 183 -4.65 -27.98 3.19
CA ALA A 183 -4.19 -28.09 4.57
C ALA A 183 -4.21 -26.74 5.32
N GLY A 184 -4.71 -25.66 4.70
CA GLY A 184 -4.72 -24.32 5.29
C GLY A 184 -3.37 -23.61 5.27
N VAL A 185 -2.35 -24.18 4.61
CA VAL A 185 -1.01 -23.60 4.52
C VAL A 185 -0.98 -22.55 3.42
N VAL A 186 -0.47 -21.36 3.73
CA VAL A 186 -0.33 -20.26 2.76
C VAL A 186 0.78 -20.61 1.77
N VAL A 187 0.41 -20.84 0.50
CA VAL A 187 1.35 -21.24 -0.57
C VAL A 187 1.50 -20.19 -1.66
N ARG A 188 0.68 -19.14 -1.65
CA ARG A 188 0.74 -18.05 -2.63
C ARG A 188 0.30 -16.73 -2.00
N MET A 189 0.93 -15.64 -2.45
CA MET A 189 0.51 -14.27 -2.16
C MET A 189 0.42 -13.47 -3.46
N TRP A 190 -0.58 -12.60 -3.58
CA TRP A 190 -0.69 -11.67 -4.69
C TRP A 190 -1.39 -10.37 -4.27
N LYS A 191 -1.22 -9.30 -5.05
CA LYS A 191 -1.78 -7.98 -4.76
C LYS A 191 -2.94 -7.68 -5.73
N ARG A 192 -4.05 -7.15 -5.22
CA ARG A 192 -5.08 -6.48 -6.02
C ARG A 192 -5.04 -4.99 -5.70
N ARG A 193 -4.46 -4.21 -6.63
CA ARG A 193 -4.42 -2.75 -6.49
C ARG A 193 -5.77 -2.14 -6.86
N SER A 194 -6.12 -1.05 -6.18
CA SER A 194 -7.23 -0.19 -6.58
C SER A 194 -6.87 0.58 -7.85
N HIS A 195 -7.75 0.56 -8.85
CA HIS A 195 -7.60 1.38 -10.05
C HIS A 195 -7.73 2.87 -9.71
N ALA A 196 -8.59 3.22 -8.74
CA ALA A 196 -8.75 4.59 -8.27
C ALA A 196 -7.44 5.11 -7.66
N TYR A 197 -6.72 4.29 -6.90
CA TYR A 197 -5.40 4.66 -6.37
C TYR A 197 -4.38 4.92 -7.48
N ALA A 198 -4.36 4.10 -8.52
CA ALA A 198 -3.49 4.32 -9.68
C ALA A 198 -3.81 5.65 -10.38
N MET A 199 -5.09 6.04 -10.44
CA MET A 199 -5.51 7.34 -10.97
C MET A 199 -5.13 8.50 -10.04
N GLU A 200 -5.25 8.36 -8.72
CA GLU A 200 -4.74 9.34 -7.75
C GLU A 200 -3.21 9.53 -7.88
N ARG A 201 -2.44 8.45 -8.07
CA ARG A 201 -0.99 8.53 -8.35
C ARG A 201 -0.71 9.28 -9.64
N ALA A 202 -1.45 8.98 -10.71
CA ALA A 202 -1.30 9.66 -11.99
C ALA A 202 -1.62 11.16 -11.87
N ALA A 203 -2.64 11.51 -11.09
CA ALA A 203 -2.99 12.90 -10.82
C ALA A 203 -1.94 13.61 -9.98
N GLN A 204 -1.42 12.99 -8.92
CA GLN A 204 -0.32 13.55 -8.14
C GLN A 204 0.91 13.80 -9.03
N GLU A 205 1.25 12.88 -9.92
CA GLU A 205 2.38 13.06 -10.85
C GLU A 205 2.14 14.21 -11.84
N ALA A 206 0.94 14.29 -12.41
CA ALA A 206 0.53 15.40 -13.29
C ALA A 206 0.57 16.76 -12.58
N ILE A 207 0.09 16.81 -11.34
CA ILE A 207 0.06 18.03 -10.54
C ILE A 207 1.46 18.40 -10.09
N VAL A 208 2.20 17.49 -9.47
CA VAL A 208 3.47 17.82 -8.81
C VAL A 208 4.63 17.90 -9.80
N THR A 209 4.83 16.87 -10.62
CA THR A 209 5.98 16.80 -11.54
C THR A 209 5.75 17.68 -12.75
N HIS A 210 4.61 17.51 -13.40
CA HIS A 210 4.31 18.22 -14.64
C HIS A 210 3.70 19.61 -14.40
N ARG A 211 3.40 19.95 -13.13
CA ARG A 211 2.87 21.27 -12.72
C ARG A 211 1.59 21.65 -13.47
N LEU A 212 0.79 20.65 -13.84
CA LEU A 212 -0.44 20.86 -14.58
C LEU A 212 -1.55 21.33 -13.64
N CYS A 213 -2.34 22.30 -14.09
CA CYS A 213 -3.54 22.78 -13.42
C CYS A 213 -4.63 23.12 -14.43
N GLY A 214 -5.85 23.40 -13.93
CA GLY A 214 -6.97 23.84 -14.76
C GLY A 214 -7.31 22.89 -15.92
N VAL A 215 -7.51 23.45 -17.10
CA VAL A 215 -7.91 22.72 -18.32
C VAL A 215 -6.85 21.71 -18.77
N ALA A 216 -5.57 22.04 -18.66
CA ALA A 216 -4.48 21.15 -19.04
C ALA A 216 -4.46 19.87 -18.20
N LEU A 217 -4.63 20.00 -16.88
CA LEU A 217 -4.73 18.85 -15.97
C LEU A 217 -5.98 18.02 -16.25
N ARG A 218 -7.14 18.66 -16.42
CA ARG A 218 -8.40 17.97 -16.72
C ARG A 218 -8.27 17.15 -18.00
N SER A 219 -7.74 17.75 -19.07
CA SER A 219 -7.54 17.09 -20.36
C SER A 219 -6.57 15.92 -20.26
N ARG A 220 -5.47 16.08 -19.49
CA ARG A 220 -4.50 15.01 -19.25
C ARG A 220 -5.11 13.80 -18.55
N LEU A 221 -5.95 14.03 -17.53
CA LEU A 221 -6.61 12.97 -16.77
C LEU A 221 -7.75 12.31 -17.55
N ALA A 222 -8.57 13.11 -18.25
CA ALA A 222 -9.62 12.59 -19.12
C ALA A 222 -9.04 11.75 -20.27
N GLY A 223 -7.97 12.21 -20.91
CA GLY A 223 -7.26 11.42 -21.93
C GLY A 223 -6.68 10.11 -21.36
N LYS A 224 -6.19 10.13 -20.12
CA LYS A 224 -5.74 8.91 -19.44
C LYS A 224 -6.90 7.95 -19.20
N LEU A 225 -8.05 8.43 -18.72
CA LEU A 225 -9.27 7.62 -18.52
C LEU A 225 -9.77 7.00 -19.82
N ALA A 226 -9.82 7.79 -20.90
CA ALA A 226 -10.26 7.33 -22.21
C ALA A 226 -9.35 6.25 -22.79
N GLY A 227 -8.05 6.32 -22.52
CA GLY A 227 -7.06 5.33 -22.95
C GLY A 227 -7.04 4.03 -22.14
N LEU A 228 -7.82 3.92 -21.05
CA LEU A 228 -7.90 2.68 -20.26
C LEU A 228 -8.85 1.66 -20.92
N PRO A 229 -8.59 0.35 -20.72
CA PRO A 229 -9.54 -0.70 -21.09
C PRO A 229 -10.93 -0.45 -20.48
N GLU A 230 -11.99 -0.82 -21.20
CA GLU A 230 -13.36 -0.58 -20.78
C GLU A 230 -13.69 -1.19 -19.41
N GLU A 231 -13.20 -2.41 -19.15
CA GLU A 231 -13.36 -3.08 -17.86
C GLU A 231 -12.80 -2.27 -16.69
N VAL A 232 -11.63 -1.66 -16.88
CA VAL A 232 -10.99 -0.81 -15.86
C VAL A 232 -11.74 0.51 -15.72
N ARG A 233 -12.20 1.08 -16.83
CA ARG A 233 -12.95 2.34 -16.83
C ARG A 233 -14.26 2.23 -16.05
N ARG A 234 -14.98 1.10 -16.18
CA ARG A 234 -16.18 0.82 -15.37
C ARG A 234 -15.89 0.84 -13.86
N CYS A 235 -14.68 0.48 -13.44
CA CYS A 235 -14.27 0.56 -12.04
C CYS A 235 -13.95 1.98 -11.54
N LEU A 236 -13.91 2.97 -12.42
CA LEU A 236 -13.47 4.33 -12.09
C LEU A 236 -14.59 5.37 -12.05
N GLY A 237 -15.85 4.96 -12.20
CA GLY A 237 -17.00 5.88 -12.18
C GLY A 237 -17.05 6.76 -10.92
N ASP A 238 -16.97 6.15 -9.74
CA ASP A 238 -16.98 6.87 -8.45
C ASP A 238 -15.75 7.78 -8.32
N TRP A 239 -14.58 7.32 -8.79
CA TRP A 239 -13.37 8.13 -8.77
C TRP A 239 -13.51 9.36 -9.67
N GLU A 240 -14.01 9.19 -10.90
CA GLU A 240 -14.21 10.30 -11.82
C GLU A 240 -15.20 11.32 -11.27
N ALA A 241 -16.33 10.85 -10.72
CA ALA A 241 -17.37 11.69 -10.15
C ALA A 241 -16.89 12.48 -8.92
N GLU A 242 -16.19 11.84 -7.98
CA GLU A 242 -15.82 12.47 -6.71
C GLU A 242 -14.47 13.18 -6.75
N ARG A 243 -13.52 12.68 -7.53
CA ARG A 243 -12.09 13.01 -7.38
C ARG A 243 -11.57 13.90 -8.49
N LEU A 244 -12.04 13.74 -9.74
CA LEU A 244 -11.48 14.48 -10.87
C LEU A 244 -11.57 16.00 -10.68
N ASP A 245 -12.77 16.51 -10.43
CA ASP A 245 -12.98 17.96 -10.23
C ASP A 245 -12.29 18.46 -8.96
N TYR A 246 -12.35 17.67 -7.87
CA TYR A 246 -11.63 17.97 -6.63
C TYR A 246 -10.13 18.16 -6.86
N LEU A 247 -9.49 17.25 -7.61
CA LEU A 247 -8.04 17.30 -7.88
C LEU A 247 -7.67 18.47 -8.78
N VAL A 248 -8.53 18.83 -9.75
CA VAL A 248 -8.35 20.02 -10.58
C VAL A 248 -8.39 21.31 -9.74
N ARG A 249 -9.37 21.43 -8.85
CA ARG A 249 -9.46 22.58 -7.92
C ARG A 249 -8.30 22.60 -6.92
N PHE A 250 -7.89 21.43 -6.43
CA PHE A 250 -6.75 21.30 -5.52
C PHE A 250 -5.45 21.79 -6.17
N ALA A 251 -5.20 21.40 -7.42
CA ALA A 251 -4.05 21.90 -8.18
C ALA A 251 -4.08 23.42 -8.33
N ALA A 252 -5.25 24.00 -8.68
CA ALA A 252 -5.40 25.46 -8.76
C ALA A 252 -5.13 26.14 -7.41
N TRP A 253 -5.63 25.58 -6.30
CA TRP A 253 -5.36 26.08 -4.95
C TRP A 253 -3.86 26.05 -4.59
N LEU A 254 -3.12 25.01 -4.97
CA LEU A 254 -1.67 24.96 -4.77
C LEU A 254 -0.94 26.12 -5.45
N HIS A 255 -1.36 26.49 -6.67
CA HIS A 255 -0.80 27.62 -7.40
C HIS A 255 -1.22 28.98 -6.83
N LEU A 256 -2.52 29.18 -6.58
CA LEU A 256 -3.06 30.43 -6.04
C LEU A 256 -2.45 30.78 -4.68
N THR A 257 -2.17 29.76 -3.88
CA THR A 257 -1.56 29.93 -2.56
C THR A 257 -0.03 29.85 -2.57
N ARG A 258 0.59 29.86 -3.75
CA ARG A 258 2.06 29.83 -3.97
C ARG A 258 2.78 28.64 -3.33
N ARG A 259 2.07 27.55 -3.04
CA ARG A 259 2.65 26.27 -2.58
C ARG A 259 3.37 25.55 -3.70
N GLN A 260 2.95 25.78 -4.95
CA GLN A 260 3.62 25.30 -6.15
C GLN A 260 3.76 26.44 -7.17
N THR A 261 4.99 26.66 -7.64
CA THR A 261 5.30 27.68 -8.65
C THR A 261 6.18 27.08 -9.75
N ALA A 262 6.36 27.81 -10.86
CA ALA A 262 7.28 27.41 -11.92
C ALA A 262 8.73 27.25 -11.44
N ARG A 263 9.10 27.93 -10.35
CA ARG A 263 10.45 27.91 -9.76
C ARG A 263 10.62 26.91 -8.62
N THR A 264 9.58 26.14 -8.27
CA THR A 264 9.69 25.13 -7.21
C THR A 264 10.72 24.07 -7.61
N ASP A 265 11.79 23.98 -6.85
CA ASP A 265 12.89 23.06 -7.06
C ASP A 265 12.52 21.61 -6.73
N LEU A 266 13.46 20.68 -6.96
CA LEU A 266 13.22 19.25 -6.70
C LEU A 266 12.90 18.98 -5.22
N GLY A 267 13.53 19.72 -4.30
CA GLY A 267 13.28 19.61 -2.86
C GLY A 267 11.84 19.99 -2.51
N GLY A 268 11.36 21.12 -3.03
CA GLY A 268 9.98 21.58 -2.85
C GLY A 268 8.95 20.64 -3.48
N LEU A 269 9.23 20.07 -4.66
CA LEU A 269 8.35 19.06 -5.26
C LEU A 269 8.27 17.78 -4.41
N GLN A 270 9.37 17.37 -3.79
CA GLN A 270 9.37 16.25 -2.86
C GLN A 270 8.58 16.58 -1.59
N ASP A 271 8.71 17.79 -1.02
CA ASP A 271 7.91 18.22 0.14
C ASP A 271 6.40 18.22 -0.17
N LEU A 272 6.01 18.68 -1.37
CA LEU A 272 4.62 18.62 -1.83
C LEU A 272 4.07 17.18 -1.85
N ARG A 273 4.84 16.21 -2.38
CA ARG A 273 4.42 14.80 -2.36
C ARG A 273 4.31 14.26 -0.94
N ARG A 274 5.26 14.59 -0.07
CA ARG A 274 5.28 14.14 1.32
C ARG A 274 4.08 14.64 2.12
N ARG A 275 3.72 15.91 1.91
CA ARG A 275 2.61 16.58 2.62
C ARG A 275 1.28 16.45 1.90
N TRP A 276 1.17 15.55 0.92
CA TRP A 276 0.00 15.45 0.05
C TRP A 276 -1.33 15.38 0.81
N ILE A 277 -1.44 14.47 1.78
CA ILE A 277 -2.64 14.32 2.62
C ILE A 277 -2.89 15.58 3.46
N THR A 278 -1.85 16.12 4.10
CA THR A 278 -1.96 17.35 4.89
C THR A 278 -2.47 18.53 4.05
N LEU A 279 -1.95 18.69 2.84
CA LEU A 279 -2.34 19.75 1.91
C LEU A 279 -3.78 19.56 1.41
N ARG A 280 -4.17 18.32 1.10
CA ARG A 280 -5.57 17.99 0.76
C ARG A 280 -6.51 18.33 1.91
N ASN A 281 -6.13 18.01 3.15
CA ASN A 281 -6.94 18.31 4.33
C ASN A 281 -7.08 19.83 4.56
N GLN A 282 -5.99 20.60 4.38
CA GLN A 282 -6.04 22.07 4.41
C GLN A 282 -6.96 22.62 3.32
N PHE A 283 -6.85 22.14 2.08
CA PHE A 283 -7.71 22.56 0.99
C PHE A 283 -9.19 22.24 1.27
N THR A 284 -9.50 21.04 1.76
CA THR A 284 -10.86 20.66 2.15
C THR A 284 -11.42 21.56 3.27
N GLN A 285 -10.59 21.96 4.22
CA GLN A 285 -10.97 22.92 5.26
C GLN A 285 -11.27 24.30 4.67
N ASP A 286 -10.42 24.79 3.76
CA ASP A 286 -10.62 26.06 3.07
C ASP A 286 -11.91 26.07 2.24
N LEU A 287 -12.23 24.96 1.55
CA LEU A 287 -13.49 24.80 0.80
C LEU A 287 -14.74 24.84 1.69
N ARG A 288 -14.62 24.39 2.95
CA ARG A 288 -15.74 24.30 3.91
C ARG A 288 -15.98 25.59 4.70
N ARG A 289 -15.09 26.58 4.62
CA ARG A 289 -15.27 27.85 5.33
C ARG A 289 -16.39 28.67 4.67
N PRO A 290 -17.48 29.00 5.37
CA PRO A 290 -18.47 29.94 4.87
C PRO A 290 -17.83 31.34 4.81
N CYS A 291 -17.55 31.82 3.59
CA CYS A 291 -17.11 33.20 3.30
C CYS A 291 -15.95 33.78 4.15
N ALA A 292 -14.72 33.58 3.69
CA ALA A 292 -13.70 34.63 3.75
C ALA A 292 -12.95 34.64 2.41
N ARG A 293 -13.45 35.48 1.50
CA ARG A 293 -13.15 35.57 0.06
C ARG A 293 -13.65 34.36 -0.74
N ALA A 294 -14.73 34.61 -1.48
CA ALA A 294 -14.99 33.88 -2.71
C ALA A 294 -13.66 33.72 -3.45
N VAL A 295 -13.20 32.48 -3.65
CA VAL A 295 -12.37 32.21 -4.81
C VAL A 295 -13.26 32.61 -5.97
N PRO A 296 -12.97 33.71 -6.71
CA PRO A 296 -13.87 34.16 -7.75
C PRO A 296 -14.05 32.97 -8.70
N SER A 297 -15.30 32.60 -8.96
CA SER A 297 -15.65 31.62 -10.00
C SER A 297 -14.93 31.95 -11.32
N ASP A 298 -14.62 33.23 -11.52
CA ASP A 298 -13.86 33.76 -12.64
C ASP A 298 -12.35 33.45 -12.61
N ALA A 299 -11.73 33.32 -11.43
CA ALA A 299 -10.33 32.91 -11.29
C ALA A 299 -10.12 31.40 -11.60
N LEU A 300 -11.18 30.59 -11.45
CA LEU A 300 -11.18 29.19 -11.89
C LEU A 300 -11.50 29.05 -13.40
N ARG A 301 -12.10 30.07 -14.03
CA ARG A 301 -12.27 30.15 -15.50
C ARG A 301 -11.05 30.72 -16.23
N ALA A 302 -10.20 31.48 -15.54
CA ALA A 302 -9.05 32.16 -16.15
C ALA A 302 -7.81 31.28 -16.37
N VAL A 303 -7.86 29.99 -16.03
CA VAL A 303 -6.84 28.99 -16.42
C VAL A 303 -7.32 28.21 -17.65
N ARG A 304 -7.72 28.94 -18.70
CA ARG A 304 -7.94 28.41 -20.05
C ARG A 304 -6.61 28.30 -20.78
#